data_AF-A0A2V9BHH6-F1
#
_entry.id   AF-A0A2V9BHH6-F1
#
_cell.length_a   1.000
_cell.length_b   1.000
_cell.length_c   1.000
_cell.angle_alpha   90.00
_cell.angle_beta   90.00
_cell.angle_gamma   90.00
#
_symmetry.space_group_name_H-M   'P 1'
#
loop_
_entity.id
_entity.type
_entity.pdbx_description
1 polymer ?
#
loop_
_entity_poly.entity_id
_entity_poly.type
_entity_poly.pdbx_seq_one_letter_code
_entity_poly.pdbx_strand_id
1 'polypeptide(L)'
;ELEEKFQRDPSALTLLYVRGSNGQSVPMSSVANLTTGLGPLVVNHLGQLPAVTISFNLKAGTSLSEALESVQKLARETLPSTVSTSYQGTAQAFSQSVGGLAVLLVV
;
A
#
# COMPACT_ATOMS: atom_id res chain seq x y z
N GLU A 1 -4.62 0.99 -32.70
CA GLU A 1 -4.80 -0.27 -31.94
C GLU A 1 -3.67 -1.25 -32.30
N LEU A 2 -3.05 -1.88 -31.32
CA LEU A 2 -2.03 -2.92 -31.53
C LEU A 2 -2.72 -4.23 -31.97
N GLU A 3 -2.14 -5.01 -32.89
CA GLU A 3 -2.73 -6.31 -33.27
C GLU A 3 -2.84 -7.23 -32.04
N GLU A 4 -3.94 -7.98 -31.93
CA GLU A 4 -4.33 -8.74 -30.72
C GLU A 4 -3.23 -9.72 -30.24
N LYS A 5 -2.48 -10.32 -31.17
CA LYS A 5 -1.36 -11.23 -30.88
C LYS A 5 -0.19 -10.57 -30.14
N PHE A 6 -0.03 -9.25 -30.22
CA PHE A 6 1.07 -8.52 -29.57
C PHE A 6 0.67 -7.90 -28.23
N GLN A 7 -0.59 -8.00 -27.81
CA GLN A 7 -1.07 -7.38 -26.57
C GLN A 7 -0.80 -8.25 -25.33
N ARG A 8 -0.65 -9.57 -25.51
CA ARG A 8 -0.54 -10.54 -24.41
C ARG A 8 0.89 -10.92 -24.06
N ASP A 9 1.82 -10.79 -25.00
CA ASP A 9 3.21 -11.20 -24.82
C ASP A 9 4.14 -9.98 -24.69
N PRO A 10 4.74 -9.76 -23.51
CA PRO A 10 5.75 -8.73 -23.29
C PRO A 10 6.95 -8.82 -24.24
N SER A 11 7.24 -9.99 -24.81
CA SER A 11 8.33 -10.18 -25.76
C SER A 11 8.19 -9.30 -27.02
N ALA A 12 6.96 -8.90 -27.35
CA ALA A 12 6.66 -7.99 -28.46
C ALA A 12 7.33 -6.62 -28.31
N LEU A 13 7.67 -6.19 -27.09
CA LEU A 13 8.44 -4.96 -26.84
C LEU A 13 9.83 -5.00 -27.48
N THR A 14 10.38 -6.19 -27.70
CA THR A 14 11.67 -6.39 -28.39
C THR A 14 11.61 -6.05 -29.88
N LEU A 15 10.41 -6.07 -30.48
CA LEU A 15 10.19 -5.72 -31.88
C LEU A 15 10.21 -4.19 -32.11
N LEU A 16 10.23 -3.40 -31.04
CA LEU A 16 10.27 -1.95 -31.13
C LEU A 16 11.66 -1.45 -31.52
N TYR A 17 11.68 -0.37 -32.30
CA TYR A 17 12.88 0.34 -32.68
C TYR A 17 12.83 1.76 -32.12
N VAL A 18 13.94 2.21 -31.56
CA VAL A 18 14.14 3.57 -31.08
C VAL A 18 15.09 4.31 -32.01
N ARG A 19 14.90 5.62 -32.16
CA ARG A 19 15.76 6.43 -33.03
C ARG A 19 17.01 6.85 -32.26
N GLY A 20 18.18 6.43 -32.75
CA GLY A 20 19.49 6.83 -32.25
C GLY A 20 19.79 8.31 -32.54
N SER A 21 20.80 8.85 -31.86
CA SER A 21 21.25 10.25 -32.00
C SER A 21 21.67 10.62 -33.42
N ASN A 22 22.17 9.64 -34.17
CA ASN A 22 22.52 9.74 -35.59
C ASN A 22 21.32 9.53 -36.54
N GLY A 23 20.10 9.43 -36.01
CA GLY A 23 18.88 9.19 -36.76
C GLY A 23 18.66 7.75 -37.23
N GLN A 24 19.57 6.82 -36.92
CA GLN A 24 19.41 5.40 -37.26
C GLN A 24 18.41 4.71 -36.34
N SER A 25 17.69 3.72 -36.86
CA SER A 25 16.81 2.86 -36.05
C SER A 25 17.63 1.82 -35.31
N VAL A 26 17.51 1.79 -33.99
CA VAL A 26 18.20 0.84 -33.09
C VAL A 26 17.14 -0.06 -32.44
N PRO A 27 17.29 -1.40 -32.47
CA PRO A 27 16.38 -2.30 -31.77
C PRO A 27 16.34 -2.01 -30.27
N MET A 28 15.16 -2.09 -29.65
CA MET A 28 14.97 -1.85 -28.22
C MET A 28 15.80 -2.81 -27.35
N SER A 29 15.97 -4.06 -27.79
CA SER A 29 16.80 -5.06 -27.09
C SER A 29 18.29 -4.74 -27.06
N SER A 30 18.78 -3.86 -27.96
CA SER A 30 20.18 -3.43 -27.95
C SER A 30 20.48 -2.38 -26.87
N VAL A 31 19.45 -1.79 -26.26
CA VAL A 31 19.58 -0.68 -25.31
C VAL A 31 18.95 -0.94 -23.95
N ALA A 32 18.02 -1.90 -23.85
CA ALA A 32 17.31 -2.23 -22.60
C ALA A 32 17.10 -3.74 -22.45
N ASN A 33 17.02 -4.20 -21.21
CA ASN A 33 16.71 -5.59 -20.87
C ASN A 33 15.31 -5.68 -20.27
N LEU A 34 14.50 -6.61 -20.77
CA LEU A 34 13.20 -6.92 -20.19
C LEU A 34 13.38 -7.94 -19.06
N THR A 35 12.86 -7.63 -17.88
CA THR A 35 12.85 -8.54 -16.74
C THR A 35 11.44 -8.63 -16.17
N THR A 36 11.03 -9.85 -15.82
CA THR A 36 9.75 -10.08 -15.16
C THR A 36 9.98 -10.11 -13.65
N GLY A 37 9.21 -9.32 -12.92
CA GLY A 37 9.29 -9.22 -11.47
C GLY A 37 7.91 -9.20 -10.83
N LEU A 38 7.88 -9.33 -9.51
CA LEU A 38 6.68 -9.18 -8.71
C LEU A 38 6.69 -7.78 -8.09
N GLY A 39 5.55 -7.11 -8.13
CA GLY A 39 5.35 -5.81 -7.51
C GLY A 39 3.93 -5.64 -7.01
N PRO A 40 3.68 -4.70 -6.08
CA PRO A 40 2.33 -4.40 -5.64
C PRO A 40 1.51 -3.87 -6.82
N LEU A 41 0.27 -4.39 -6.98
CA LEU A 41 -0.66 -3.90 -8.00
C LEU A 41 -1.08 -2.44 -7.72
N VAL A 42 -1.16 -2.09 -6.44
CA VAL A 42 -1.53 -0.76 -5.96
C VAL A 42 -0.65 -0.40 -4.76
N VAL A 43 -0.20 0.85 -4.71
CA VAL A 43 0.47 1.43 -3.53
C VAL A 43 -0.51 2.39 -2.87
N ASN A 44 -1.10 1.94 -1.76
CA ASN A 44 -2.01 2.76 -0.97
C ASN A 44 -1.22 3.74 -0.09
N HIS A 45 -1.85 4.87 0.21
CA HIS A 45 -1.26 5.92 1.04
C HIS A 45 -2.26 6.37 2.10
N LEU A 46 -1.75 6.73 3.28
CA LEU A 46 -2.51 7.45 4.29
C LEU A 46 -1.81 8.80 4.52
N GLY A 47 -2.45 9.87 4.09
CA GLY A 47 -1.77 11.17 3.96
C GLY A 47 -0.66 11.09 2.91
N GLN A 48 0.55 11.51 3.26
CA GLN A 48 1.71 11.52 2.36
C GLN A 48 2.60 10.26 2.49
N LEU A 49 2.19 9.26 3.28
CA LEU A 49 3.00 8.08 3.55
C LEU A 49 2.34 6.81 2.96
N PRO A 50 3.13 5.88 2.37
CA PRO A 50 2.62 4.58 1.97
C PRO A 50 2.06 3.82 3.17
N ALA A 51 0.91 3.17 2.98
CA ALA A 51 0.18 2.51 4.06
C ALA A 51 -0.50 1.22 3.58
N VAL A 52 -0.72 0.32 4.54
CA VAL A 52 -1.51 -0.90 4.37
C VAL A 52 -2.68 -0.84 5.34
N THR A 53 -3.89 -1.10 4.83
CA THR A 53 -5.09 -1.16 5.66
C THR A 53 -5.33 -2.59 6.12
N ILE A 54 -5.41 -2.78 7.45
CA ILE A 54 -5.78 -4.04 8.07
C ILE A 54 -7.18 -3.88 8.68
N SER A 55 -8.12 -4.67 8.19
CA SER A 55 -9.50 -4.67 8.68
C SER A 55 -9.72 -5.84 9.63
N PHE A 56 -10.48 -5.62 10.70
CA PHE A 56 -10.82 -6.65 11.67
C PHE A 56 -12.24 -6.47 12.19
N ASN A 57 -12.79 -7.54 12.77
CA ASN A 57 -14.06 -7.52 13.50
C ASN A 57 -13.84 -7.88 14.97
N LEU A 58 -14.79 -7.51 15.81
CA LEU A 58 -14.78 -7.86 17.22
C LEU A 58 -15.20 -9.32 17.42
N LYS A 59 -14.51 -9.99 18.34
CA LYS A 59 -14.95 -11.27 18.87
C LYS A 59 -16.21 -11.06 19.70
N ALA A 60 -17.15 -12.03 19.64
CA ALA A 60 -18.35 -11.98 20.45
C ALA A 60 -18.02 -11.87 21.95
N GLY A 61 -18.68 -10.94 22.64
CA GLY A 61 -18.44 -10.66 24.06
C GLY A 61 -17.22 -9.80 24.37
N THR A 62 -16.46 -9.33 23.37
CA THR A 62 -15.32 -8.44 23.55
C THR A 62 -15.71 -7.00 23.25
N SER A 63 -15.31 -6.08 24.12
CA SER A 63 -15.52 -4.65 23.90
C SER A 63 -14.58 -4.10 22.81
N LEU A 64 -14.97 -3.00 22.18
CA LEU A 64 -14.10 -2.32 21.22
C LEU A 64 -12.78 -1.86 21.89
N SER A 65 -12.83 -1.37 23.13
CA SER A 65 -11.64 -0.93 23.89
C SER A 65 -10.62 -2.05 24.07
N GLU A 66 -11.05 -3.24 24.50
CA GLU A 66 -10.16 -4.39 24.69
C GLU A 66 -9.53 -4.86 23.37
N ALA A 67 -10.31 -4.81 22.28
CA ALA A 67 -9.80 -5.16 20.97
C ALA A 67 -8.74 -4.16 20.48
N LEU A 68 -8.98 -2.86 20.66
CA LEU A 68 -7.98 -1.83 20.30
C LEU A 68 -6.70 -1.99 21.11
N GLU A 69 -6.80 -2.20 22.42
CA GLU A 69 -5.63 -2.43 23.27
C GLU A 69 -4.82 -3.66 22.82
N SER A 70 -5.51 -4.76 22.52
CA SER A 70 -4.90 -5.99 22.03
C SER A 70 -4.18 -5.79 20.70
N VAL A 71 -4.81 -5.09 19.75
CA VAL A 71 -4.20 -4.75 18.45
C VAL A 71 -2.99 -3.83 18.63
N GLN A 72 -3.10 -2.81 19.49
CA GLN A 72 -2.02 -1.87 19.75
C GLN A 72 -0.81 -2.57 20.38
N LYS A 73 -1.05 -3.49 21.31
CA LYS A 73 -0.02 -4.30 21.94
C LYS A 73 0.70 -5.18 20.91
N LEU A 74 -0.06 -5.92 20.11
CA LEU A 74 0.50 -6.76 19.05
C LEU A 74 1.32 -5.96 18.05
N ALA A 75 0.84 -4.78 17.64
CA ALA A 75 1.56 -3.89 16.74
C ALA A 75 2.91 -3.44 17.32
N ARG A 76 2.97 -3.11 18.62
CA ARG A 76 4.24 -2.72 19.28
C ARG A 76 5.25 -3.86 19.37
N GLU A 77 4.77 -5.09 19.49
CA GLU A 77 5.64 -6.28 19.61
C GLU A 77 6.14 -6.77 18.25
N THR A 78 5.36 -6.57 17.19
CA THR A 78 5.64 -7.16 15.86
C THR A 78 6.20 -6.17 14.85
N LEU A 79 5.86 -4.89 14.95
CA LEU A 79 6.28 -3.88 13.99
C LEU A 79 7.61 -3.24 14.39
N PRO A 80 8.50 -2.95 13.42
CA PRO A 80 9.69 -2.17 13.68
C PRO A 80 9.33 -0.73 14.04
N SER A 81 10.24 -0.06 14.77
CA SER A 81 10.06 1.33 15.23
C SER A 81 9.91 2.37 14.11
N THR A 82 10.21 1.99 12.87
CA THR A 82 10.05 2.83 11.68
C THR A 82 8.61 2.87 11.16
N VAL A 83 7.72 2.01 11.66
CA VAL A 83 6.32 1.93 11.23
C VAL A 83 5.41 2.60 12.25
N SER A 84 4.56 3.51 11.77
CA SER A 84 3.51 4.15 12.57
C SER A 84 2.16 3.50 12.29
N THR A 85 1.32 3.42 13.33
CA THR A 85 -0.03 2.85 13.24
C THR A 85 -1.08 3.90 13.54
N SER A 86 -2.22 3.83 12.84
CA SER A 86 -3.38 4.69 13.10
C SER A 86 -4.68 3.92 12.91
N TYR A 87 -5.65 4.14 13.79
CA TYR A 87 -7.01 3.64 13.61
C TYR A 87 -7.80 4.49 12.63
N GLN A 88 -8.75 3.87 11.93
CA GLN A 88 -9.68 4.53 11.01
C GLN A 88 -11.13 4.10 11.32
N GLY A 89 -12.10 4.89 10.86
CA GLY A 89 -13.53 4.57 10.98
C GLY A 89 -14.03 4.57 12.42
N THR A 90 -14.78 3.52 12.80
CA THR A 90 -15.40 3.39 14.14
C THR A 90 -14.38 3.35 15.27
N ALA A 91 -13.26 2.66 15.06
CA ALA A 91 -12.16 2.60 16.02
C ALA A 91 -11.53 3.98 16.27
N GLN A 92 -11.37 4.78 15.21
CA GLN A 92 -10.85 6.15 15.32
C GLN A 92 -11.81 7.04 16.11
N ALA A 93 -13.10 7.03 15.75
CA ALA A 93 -14.11 7.82 16.44
C ALA A 93 -14.17 7.47 17.93
N PHE A 94 -14.16 6.18 18.27
CA PHE A 94 -14.14 5.71 19.65
C PHE A 94 -12.91 6.22 20.42
N SER A 95 -11.70 6.09 19.86
CA SER A 95 -10.48 6.57 20.50
C SER A 95 -10.48 8.07 20.75
N GLN A 96 -11.04 8.86 19.81
CA GLN A 96 -11.16 10.31 19.96
C GLN A 96 -12.18 10.69 21.04
N SER A 97 -13.32 10.00 21.10
CA SER A 97 -14.36 10.25 22.11
C SER A 97 -13.86 9.95 23.52
N VAL A 98 -13.16 8.84 23.73
CA VAL A 98 -12.61 8.49 25.06
C VAL A 98 -11.61 9.54 25.54
N GLY A 99 -10.72 10.02 24.66
CA GLY A 99 -9.79 11.10 24.99
C GLY A 99 -10.50 12.41 25.34
N GLY A 100 -11.55 12.77 24.59
CA GLY A 100 -12.34 13.98 24.85
C GLY A 100 -13.09 13.95 26.18
N LEU A 101 -13.67 12.81 26.54
CA LEU A 101 -14.37 12.64 27.82
C LEU A 101 -13.43 12.77 29.02
N ALA A 102 -12.19 12.28 28.91
CA ALA A 102 -11.19 12.42 29.97
C ALA A 102 -10.83 13.90 30.22
N VAL A 103 -10.73 14.72 29.17
CA VAL A 103 -10.47 16.15 29.30
C VAL A 103 -11.61 16.87 30.03
N LEU A 104 -12.87 16.55 29.69
CA LEU A 104 -14.04 17.14 30.35
C LEU A 104 -14.14 16.84 31.85
N LEU A 105 -13.54 15.73 32.31
CA LEU A 105 -13.57 15.34 33.73
C LEU A 105 -12.51 16.10 34.56
N VAL A 106 -11.47 16.62 33.90
CA VAL A 106 -10.33 17.30 34.55
C VAL A 106 -10.51 18.82 34.58
N VAL A 107 -11.31 19.39 33.67
CA VAL A 107 -11.59 20.83 33.56
C VAL A 107 -12.78 21.22 34.44
#